data_AF-A0A820ZRZ7-F1
#
_entry.id   AF-A0A820ZRZ7-F1
#
_cell.length_a   1.000
_cell.length_b   1.000
_cell.length_c   1.000
_cell.angle_alpha   90.00
_cell.angle_beta   90.00
_cell.angle_gamma   90.00
#
_symmetry.space_group_name_H-M   'P 1'
#
loop_
_entity.id
_entity.type
_entity.pdbx_description
1 polymer ?
#
loop_
_entity_poly.entity_id
_entity_poly.type
_entity_poly.pdbx_seq_one_letter_code
_entity_poly.pdbx_strand_id
1 'polypeptide(L)'
;MADDANIDTIIIDEKYESIIDKTPITFLEWQNHRGTSLEAVYRNKYKHLRKLAKAKIEHRQEEYWGEVCEGIEKSTKSNDPATVFSIIRRLKGGIKRLENIPIEDKNVKLLVSSTDQLEHWREYFCELLNAYSTVDPCVINEVQITIASRLDLERQNAQPSFEEVTADILKAGGEPVIKWLHKMFADV
;
A
#
# COMPACT_ATOMS: atom_id res chain seq x y z
N MET A 1 -20.52 5.02 58.35
CA MET A 1 -20.75 6.10 57.36
C MET A 1 -19.39 6.42 56.80
N ALA A 2 -19.01 5.76 55.72
CA ALA A 2 -17.70 5.90 55.09
C ALA A 2 -17.93 6.20 53.61
N ASP A 3 -17.46 7.38 53.21
CA ASP A 3 -17.15 7.87 51.87
C ASP A 3 -17.61 7.03 50.67
N ASP A 4 -18.87 7.24 50.26
CA ASP A 4 -19.30 7.10 48.86
C ASP A 4 -18.81 8.32 48.06
N ALA A 5 -17.49 8.57 48.09
CA ALA A 5 -16.85 9.54 47.22
C ALA A 5 -16.79 8.98 45.79
N ASN A 6 -17.93 9.08 45.12
CA ASN A 6 -18.06 9.51 43.73
C ASN A 6 -16.99 8.95 42.75
N ILE A 7 -17.07 7.65 42.49
CA ILE A 7 -16.32 6.97 41.42
C ILE A 7 -16.56 7.64 40.06
N ASP A 8 -17.73 8.27 39.88
CA ASP A 8 -18.09 8.98 38.66
C ASP A 8 -17.31 10.29 38.46
N THR A 9 -16.69 10.88 39.50
CA THR A 9 -15.94 12.15 39.37
C THR A 9 -14.45 11.96 39.09
N ILE A 10 -13.89 10.78 39.36
CA ILE A 10 -12.44 10.51 39.19
C ILE A 10 -12.08 10.15 37.73
N ILE A 11 -13.04 9.79 36.88
CA ILE A 11 -12.79 9.26 35.52
C ILE A 11 -13.40 10.15 34.42
N ILE A 12 -13.58 11.44 34.68
CA ILE A 12 -14.09 12.38 33.66
C ILE A 12 -12.95 12.92 32.76
N ASP A 13 -11.70 12.92 33.25
CA ASP A 13 -10.56 13.57 32.58
C ASP A 13 -9.51 12.60 31.97
N GLU A 14 -9.80 11.30 31.91
CA GLU A 14 -8.85 10.33 31.39
C GLU A 14 -8.79 10.33 29.85
N LYS A 15 -7.58 10.50 29.29
CA LYS A 15 -7.31 10.51 27.84
C LYS A 15 -7.88 9.28 27.14
N TYR A 16 -8.32 9.45 25.89
CA TYR A 16 -8.92 8.41 25.04
C TYR A 16 -8.15 7.07 25.07
N GLU A 17 -6.83 7.14 24.87
CA GLU A 17 -5.92 5.99 24.86
C GLU A 17 -5.96 5.23 26.20
N SER A 18 -5.95 5.95 27.33
CA SER A 18 -5.94 5.35 28.66
C SER A 18 -7.20 4.52 28.98
N ILE A 19 -8.37 4.88 28.46
CA ILE A 19 -9.62 4.14 28.70
C ILE A 19 -9.68 2.86 27.85
N ILE A 20 -9.19 2.94 26.61
CA ILE A 20 -9.11 1.77 25.72
C ILE A 20 -8.09 0.77 26.26
N ASP A 21 -6.91 1.23 26.67
CA ASP A 21 -5.82 0.38 27.17
C ASP A 21 -6.20 -0.33 28.48
N LYS A 22 -7.05 0.28 29.30
CA LYS A 22 -7.56 -0.31 30.55
C LYS A 22 -8.69 -1.32 30.35
N THR A 23 -9.35 -1.33 29.19
CA THR A 23 -10.48 -2.24 28.93
C THR A 23 -10.02 -3.71 28.88
N PRO A 24 -8.92 -4.09 28.20
CA PRO A 24 -8.35 -5.44 28.28
C PRO A 24 -7.90 -5.82 29.69
N ILE A 25 -7.28 -4.89 30.43
CA ILE A 25 -6.79 -5.14 31.79
C ILE A 25 -7.95 -5.50 32.72
N THR A 26 -9.03 -4.71 32.69
CA THR A 26 -10.22 -4.97 33.52
C THR A 26 -11.03 -6.18 33.07
N PHE A 27 -10.95 -6.57 31.79
CA PHE A 27 -11.46 -7.84 31.32
C PHE A 27 -10.72 -9.02 31.95
N LEU A 28 -9.39 -8.98 31.98
CA LEU A 28 -8.55 -10.01 32.61
C LEU A 28 -8.79 -10.07 34.12
N GLU A 29 -8.91 -8.93 34.79
CA GLU A 29 -9.28 -8.88 36.22
C GLU A 29 -10.61 -9.59 36.49
N TRP A 30 -11.63 -9.39 35.65
CA TRP A 30 -12.90 -10.11 35.77
C TRP A 30 -12.75 -11.61 35.51
N GLN A 31 -11.99 -12.02 34.48
CA GLN A 31 -11.77 -13.46 34.22
C GLN A 31 -11.06 -14.16 35.40
N ASN A 32 -10.09 -13.51 36.03
CA ASN A 32 -9.33 -14.06 37.15
C ASN A 32 -10.16 -14.23 38.43
N HIS A 33 -11.29 -13.53 38.56
CA HIS A 33 -12.15 -13.56 39.74
C HIS A 33 -13.49 -14.29 39.51
N ARG A 34 -13.62 -15.09 38.44
CA ARG A 34 -14.84 -15.88 38.20
C ARG A 34 -15.10 -16.88 39.33
N GLY A 35 -16.36 -16.98 39.75
CA GLY A 35 -16.79 -17.87 40.84
C GLY A 35 -16.39 -17.39 42.23
N THR A 36 -15.74 -16.24 42.36
CA THR A 36 -15.42 -15.62 43.65
C THR A 36 -16.53 -14.66 44.08
N SER A 37 -16.58 -14.32 45.37
CA SER A 37 -17.49 -13.29 45.90
C SER A 37 -17.29 -11.90 45.28
N LEU A 38 -16.11 -11.64 44.69
CA LEU A 38 -15.75 -10.38 44.05
C LEU A 38 -16.10 -10.32 42.56
N GLU A 39 -16.59 -11.41 41.95
CA GLU A 39 -16.87 -11.48 40.50
C GLU A 39 -17.77 -10.32 40.03
N ALA A 40 -18.83 -10.03 40.78
CA ALA A 40 -19.81 -9.01 40.42
C ALA A 40 -19.16 -7.61 40.34
N VAL A 41 -18.21 -7.31 41.22
CA VAL A 41 -17.50 -6.02 41.27
C VAL A 41 -16.64 -5.84 40.02
N TYR A 42 -15.78 -6.82 39.72
CA TYR A 42 -14.91 -6.77 38.54
C TYR A 42 -15.69 -6.82 37.22
N ARG A 43 -16.79 -7.59 37.16
CA ARG A 43 -17.68 -7.61 36.01
C ARG A 43 -18.32 -6.23 35.75
N ASN A 44 -18.79 -5.56 36.79
CA ASN A 44 -19.40 -4.24 36.66
C ASN A 44 -18.37 -3.17 36.26
N LYS A 45 -17.15 -3.23 36.82
CA LYS A 45 -16.02 -2.39 36.42
C LYS A 45 -15.71 -2.52 34.92
N TYR A 46 -15.56 -3.76 34.43
CA TYR A 46 -15.33 -4.02 33.00
C TYR A 46 -16.49 -3.52 32.13
N LYS A 47 -17.74 -3.79 32.51
CA LYS A 47 -18.92 -3.31 31.75
C LYS A 47 -18.96 -1.79 31.61
N HIS A 48 -18.66 -1.08 32.70
CA HIS A 48 -18.64 0.37 32.71
C HIS A 48 -17.54 0.92 31.78
N LEU A 49 -16.30 0.43 31.93
CA LEU A 49 -15.19 0.84 31.07
C LEU A 49 -15.43 0.50 29.60
N ARG A 50 -15.98 -0.68 29.30
CA ARG A 50 -16.34 -1.05 27.93
C ARG A 50 -17.38 -0.11 27.33
N LYS A 51 -18.36 0.35 28.11
CA LYS A 51 -19.37 1.32 27.66
C LYS A 51 -18.73 2.68 27.37
N LEU A 52 -17.84 3.14 28.25
CA LEU A 52 -17.09 4.39 28.04
C LEU A 52 -16.16 4.30 26.82
N ALA A 53 -15.39 3.22 26.69
CA ALA A 53 -14.51 2.98 25.55
C ALA A 53 -15.32 2.95 24.24
N LYS A 54 -16.47 2.26 24.23
CA LYS A 54 -17.36 2.24 23.07
C LYS A 54 -17.84 3.65 22.70
N ALA A 55 -18.37 4.41 23.65
CA ALA A 55 -18.86 5.76 23.39
C ALA A 55 -17.75 6.68 22.86
N LYS A 56 -16.52 6.55 23.40
CA LYS A 56 -15.36 7.29 22.92
C LYS A 56 -14.97 6.87 21.49
N ILE A 57 -14.94 5.58 21.19
CA ILE A 57 -14.64 5.06 19.85
C ILE A 57 -15.65 5.60 18.83
N GLU A 58 -16.95 5.57 19.17
CA GLU A 58 -18.02 6.12 18.32
C GLU A 58 -17.81 7.62 18.08
N HIS A 59 -17.52 8.40 19.13
CA HIS A 59 -17.23 9.83 18.99
C HIS A 59 -16.01 10.09 18.07
N ARG A 60 -14.91 9.34 18.24
CA ARG A 60 -13.72 9.50 17.38
C ARG A 60 -14.00 9.09 15.93
N GLN A 61 -14.85 8.08 15.73
CA GLN A 61 -15.30 7.69 14.38
C GLN A 61 -16.08 8.82 13.71
N GLU A 62 -17.02 9.44 14.43
CA GLU A 62 -17.78 10.59 13.94
C GLU A 62 -16.87 11.77 13.59
N GLU A 63 -15.93 12.11 14.47
CA GLU A 63 -14.94 13.16 14.25
C GLU A 63 -14.09 12.88 13.00
N TYR A 64 -13.60 11.64 12.86
CA TYR A 64 -12.83 11.23 11.68
C TYR A 64 -13.64 11.37 10.38
N TRP A 65 -14.92 10.98 10.38
CA TRP A 65 -15.78 11.18 9.22
C TRP A 65 -16.03 12.66 8.93
N GLY A 66 -16.13 13.49 9.98
CA GLY A 66 -16.15 14.95 9.85
C GLY A 66 -14.91 15.50 9.14
N GLU A 67 -13.72 15.13 9.60
CA GLU A 67 -12.43 15.51 9.00
C GLU A 67 -12.33 15.07 7.52
N VAL A 68 -12.79 13.86 7.21
CA VAL A 68 -12.81 13.33 5.84
C VAL A 68 -13.72 14.15 4.93
N CYS A 69 -14.94 14.45 5.38
CA CYS A 69 -15.90 15.27 4.64
C CYS A 69 -15.34 16.68 4.41
N GLU A 70 -14.81 17.31 5.47
CA GLU A 70 -14.20 18.65 5.37
C GLU A 70 -13.02 18.67 4.40
N GLY A 71 -12.16 17.64 4.44
CA GLY A 71 -11.04 17.49 3.52
C GLY A 71 -11.49 17.39 2.06
N ILE A 72 -12.50 16.57 1.76
CA ILE A 72 -13.05 16.44 0.41
C ILE A 72 -13.68 17.76 -0.05
N GLU A 73 -14.48 18.40 0.80
CA GLU A 73 -15.10 19.68 0.47
C GLU A 73 -14.07 20.77 0.17
N LYS A 74 -13.04 20.87 1.01
CA LYS A 74 -11.97 21.85 0.84
C LYS A 74 -11.22 21.62 -0.47
N SER A 75 -10.80 20.38 -0.75
CA SER A 75 -10.11 20.05 -2.00
C SER A 75 -10.99 20.27 -3.23
N THR A 76 -12.30 20.02 -3.12
CA THR A 76 -13.26 20.30 -4.21
C THR A 76 -13.38 21.81 -4.46
N LYS A 77 -13.53 22.62 -3.41
CA LYS A 77 -13.59 24.09 -3.49
C LYS A 77 -12.29 24.69 -4.04
N SER A 78 -11.15 24.09 -3.73
CA SER A 78 -9.82 24.49 -4.23
C SER A 78 -9.49 23.96 -5.63
N ASN A 79 -10.40 23.25 -6.29
CA ASN A 79 -10.19 22.59 -7.59
C ASN A 79 -8.95 21.68 -7.63
N ASP A 80 -8.75 20.90 -6.55
CA ASP A 80 -7.67 19.91 -6.42
C ASP A 80 -8.24 18.48 -6.50
N PRO A 81 -8.45 17.94 -7.71
CA PRO A 81 -9.00 16.61 -7.91
C PRO A 81 -8.04 15.50 -7.46
N ALA A 82 -6.72 15.77 -7.39
CA ALA A 82 -5.73 14.80 -6.98
C ALA A 82 -5.89 14.43 -5.50
N THR A 83 -6.12 15.44 -4.64
CA THR A 83 -6.37 15.21 -3.21
C THR A 83 -7.73 14.59 -2.95
N VAL A 84 -8.77 14.96 -3.69
CA VAL A 84 -10.09 14.28 -3.60
C VAL A 84 -9.93 12.80 -3.93
N PHE A 85 -9.24 12.48 -5.03
CA PHE A 85 -9.02 11.09 -5.43
C PHE A 85 -8.16 10.32 -4.43
N SER A 86 -7.14 10.94 -3.85
CA SER A 86 -6.29 10.30 -2.84
C SER A 86 -7.06 9.95 -1.57
N ILE A 87 -7.94 10.84 -1.09
CA ILE A 87 -8.83 10.59 0.05
C ILE A 87 -9.78 9.44 -0.26
N ILE A 88 -10.46 9.46 -1.41
CA ILE A 88 -11.37 8.38 -1.83
C ILE A 88 -10.62 7.05 -1.96
N ARG A 89 -9.42 7.07 -2.54
CA ARG A 89 -8.57 5.88 -2.69
C ARG A 89 -8.16 5.31 -1.34
N ARG A 90 -7.81 6.14 -0.37
CA ARG A 90 -7.51 5.73 1.01
C ARG A 90 -8.72 5.05 1.66
N LEU A 91 -9.92 5.64 1.53
CA LEU A 91 -11.17 5.10 2.09
C LEU A 91 -11.58 3.76 1.46
N LYS A 92 -11.34 3.58 0.15
CA LYS A 92 -11.54 2.30 -0.53
C LYS A 92 -10.55 1.21 -0.12
N GLY A 93 -9.65 1.48 0.82
CA GLY A 93 -8.60 0.54 1.24
C GLY A 93 -7.47 0.46 0.24
N GLY A 94 -7.02 1.63 -0.26
CA GLY A 94 -6.01 1.77 -1.30
C GLY A 94 -4.86 0.78 -1.17
N ILE A 95 -4.39 0.29 -2.32
CA ILE A 95 -3.33 -0.72 -2.54
C ILE A 95 -2.56 -1.01 -1.24
N LYS A 96 -2.79 -2.20 -0.67
CA LYS A 96 -1.98 -2.75 0.44
C LYS A 96 -0.55 -2.31 0.22
N ARG A 97 0.05 -1.57 1.15
CA ARG A 97 1.42 -1.06 1.00
C ARG A 97 2.30 -2.23 0.51
N LEU A 98 2.65 -2.21 -0.77
CA LEU A 98 3.46 -3.26 -1.41
C LEU A 98 4.83 -3.35 -0.73
N GLU A 99 5.24 -2.25 -0.09
CA GLU A 99 6.45 -2.05 0.69
C GLU A 99 6.66 -3.09 1.81
N ASN A 100 5.61 -3.81 2.24
CA ASN A 100 5.69 -4.80 3.33
C ASN A 100 5.15 -6.18 2.92
N ILE A 101 5.11 -6.52 1.63
CA ILE A 101 4.81 -7.91 1.24
C ILE A 101 5.99 -8.76 1.66
N PRO A 102 5.81 -9.75 2.57
CA PRO A 102 6.89 -10.62 2.96
C PRO A 102 7.39 -11.42 1.75
N ILE A 103 8.70 -11.41 1.52
CA ILE A 103 9.34 -12.19 0.45
C ILE A 103 9.98 -13.42 1.10
N GLU A 104 9.80 -14.60 0.51
CA GLU A 104 10.49 -15.80 0.99
C GLU A 104 11.94 -15.82 0.49
N ASP A 105 12.87 -15.92 1.43
CA ASP A 105 14.28 -16.18 1.14
C ASP A 105 14.51 -17.63 0.68
N LYS A 106 15.69 -17.93 0.12
CA LYS A 106 16.14 -19.27 -0.30
C LYS A 106 15.99 -20.33 0.79
N ASN A 107 16.09 -19.92 2.06
CA ASN A 107 15.94 -20.79 3.22
C ASN A 107 14.48 -20.91 3.72
N VAL A 108 13.49 -20.51 2.92
CA VAL A 108 12.05 -20.49 3.27
C VAL A 108 11.77 -19.62 4.50
N LYS A 109 12.53 -18.52 4.64
CA LYS A 109 12.34 -17.53 5.70
C LYS A 109 11.65 -16.29 5.13
N LEU A 110 10.57 -15.84 5.77
CA LEU A 110 9.84 -14.64 5.35
C LEU A 110 10.62 -13.37 5.75
N LEU A 111 11.04 -12.60 4.76
CA LEU A 111 11.69 -11.30 4.88
C LEU A 111 10.63 -10.19 4.84
N VAL A 112 10.45 -9.52 5.96
CA VAL A 112 9.46 -8.43 6.13
C VAL A 112 10.11 -7.04 6.12
N SER A 113 11.42 -6.96 6.44
CA SER A 113 12.16 -5.69 6.42
C SER A 113 12.56 -5.30 5.00
N SER A 114 12.38 -4.02 4.65
CA SER A 114 12.79 -3.48 3.36
C SER A 114 14.29 -3.60 3.10
N THR A 115 15.12 -3.51 4.15
CA THR A 115 16.58 -3.69 4.04
C THR A 115 16.93 -5.11 3.60
N ASP A 116 16.34 -6.10 4.25
CA ASP A 116 16.64 -7.51 4.03
C ASP A 116 16.12 -7.94 2.66
N GLN A 117 14.97 -7.41 2.24
CA GLN A 117 14.45 -7.62 0.89
C GLN A 117 15.39 -7.04 -0.18
N LEU A 118 15.96 -5.85 0.03
CA LEU A 118 16.91 -5.24 -0.90
C LEU A 118 18.22 -6.03 -1.00
N GLU A 119 18.72 -6.54 0.12
CA GLU A 119 19.89 -7.42 0.14
C GLU A 119 19.60 -8.73 -0.59
N HIS A 120 18.44 -9.34 -0.34
CA HIS A 120 18.01 -10.55 -1.06
C HIS A 120 17.90 -10.31 -2.58
N TRP A 121 17.32 -9.19 -3.01
CA TRP A 121 17.30 -8.82 -4.43
C TRP A 121 18.70 -8.64 -4.99
N ARG A 122 19.60 -7.97 -4.26
CA ARG A 122 21.00 -7.79 -4.69
C ARG A 122 21.69 -9.13 -4.89
N GLU A 123 21.57 -10.04 -3.93
CA GLU A 123 22.16 -11.39 -4.01
C GLU A 123 21.59 -12.17 -5.19
N TYR A 124 20.27 -12.18 -5.36
CA TYR A 124 19.60 -12.84 -6.47
C TYR A 124 20.08 -12.32 -7.83
N PHE A 125 20.19 -10.99 -7.99
CA PHE A 125 20.72 -10.39 -9.22
C PHE A 125 22.21 -10.70 -9.41
N CYS A 126 23.00 -10.69 -8.34
CA CYS A 126 24.41 -11.06 -8.42
C CYS A 126 24.59 -12.51 -8.87
N GLU A 127 23.79 -13.45 -8.38
CA GLU A 127 23.83 -14.84 -8.83
C GLU A 127 23.32 -15.03 -10.26
N LEU A 128 22.21 -14.37 -10.60
CA LEU A 128 21.60 -14.47 -11.93
C LEU A 128 22.51 -13.88 -13.02
N LEU A 129 23.10 -12.71 -12.75
CA LEU A 129 23.87 -11.95 -13.74
C LEU A 129 25.36 -12.28 -13.74
N ASN A 130 25.91 -12.76 -12.61
CA ASN A 130 27.31 -13.23 -12.54
C ASN A 130 27.40 -14.76 -12.52
N ALA A 131 26.41 -15.45 -13.08
CA ALA A 131 26.59 -16.85 -13.44
C ALA A 131 27.86 -16.94 -14.31
N TYR A 132 28.85 -17.70 -13.85
CA TYR A 132 30.03 -18.00 -14.67
C TYR A 132 29.52 -18.69 -15.93
N SER A 133 29.42 -17.92 -17.02
CA SER A 133 29.05 -18.48 -18.29
C SER A 133 30.22 -19.37 -18.67
N THR A 134 30.08 -20.68 -18.48
CA THR A 134 30.93 -21.68 -19.13
C THR A 134 30.53 -21.74 -20.60
N VAL A 135 30.54 -20.59 -21.27
CA VAL A 135 30.35 -20.54 -22.70
C VAL A 135 31.72 -20.89 -23.25
N ASP A 136 31.82 -22.12 -23.72
CA ASP A 136 33.00 -22.60 -24.43
C ASP A 136 33.29 -21.65 -25.60
N PRO A 137 34.48 -21.03 -25.66
CA PRO A 137 34.85 -20.15 -26.77
C PRO A 137 34.70 -20.82 -28.15
N CYS A 138 34.79 -22.15 -28.22
CA CYS A 138 34.52 -22.90 -29.45
C CYS A 138 33.07 -22.77 -29.90
N VAL A 139 32.09 -22.82 -28.99
CA VAL A 139 30.66 -22.69 -29.33
C VAL A 139 30.34 -21.28 -29.83
N ILE A 140 30.95 -20.24 -29.25
CA ILE A 140 30.79 -18.86 -29.75
C ILE A 140 31.33 -18.71 -31.17
N ASN A 141 32.48 -19.31 -31.46
CA ASN A 141 33.09 -19.28 -32.79
C ASN A 141 32.33 -20.14 -33.82
N GLU A 142 31.53 -21.11 -33.37
CA GLU A 142 30.63 -21.90 -34.22
C GLU A 142 29.31 -21.19 -34.54
N VAL A 143 28.92 -20.16 -33.78
CA VAL A 143 27.77 -19.32 -34.13
C VAL A 143 28.13 -18.55 -35.39
N GLN A 144 27.64 -19.04 -36.54
CA GLN A 144 27.66 -18.29 -37.78
C GLN A 144 26.76 -17.07 -37.60
N ILE A 145 27.37 -15.93 -37.28
CA ILE A 145 26.71 -14.64 -37.43
C ILE A 145 26.46 -14.50 -38.93
N THR A 146 25.22 -14.72 -39.35
CA THR A 146 24.80 -14.36 -40.70
C THR A 146 24.99 -12.86 -40.80
N ILE A 147 26.09 -12.43 -41.42
CA ILE A 147 26.36 -11.01 -41.65
C ILE A 147 25.15 -10.51 -42.44
N ALA A 148 24.36 -9.64 -41.82
CA ALA A 148 23.20 -9.04 -42.46
C ALA A 148 23.66 -8.46 -43.80
N SER A 149 22.90 -8.73 -44.87
CA SER A 149 23.32 -8.28 -46.18
C SER A 149 23.48 -6.76 -46.15
N ARG A 150 24.38 -6.22 -46.99
CA ARG A 150 24.59 -4.76 -47.07
C ARG A 150 23.26 -4.01 -47.25
N LEU A 151 22.32 -4.62 -47.98
CA LEU A 151 20.98 -4.11 -48.20
C LEU A 151 20.13 -4.08 -46.91
N ASP A 152 20.22 -5.11 -46.07
CA ASP A 152 19.47 -5.16 -44.81
C ASP A 152 20.02 -4.13 -43.80
N LEU A 153 21.34 -3.95 -43.77
CA LEU A 153 21.99 -2.89 -42.99
C LEU A 153 21.60 -1.50 -43.48
N GLU A 154 21.56 -1.29 -44.80
CA GLU A 154 21.10 -0.02 -45.39
C GLU A 154 19.62 0.25 -45.04
N ARG A 155 18.75 -0.78 -45.05
CA ARG A 155 17.34 -0.65 -44.65
C ARG A 155 17.15 -0.37 -43.16
N GLN A 156 17.94 -1.01 -42.29
CA GLN A 156 17.86 -0.77 -40.84
C GLN A 156 18.33 0.62 -40.44
N ASN A 157 19.34 1.15 -41.15
CA ASN A 157 19.89 2.49 -40.89
C ASN A 157 19.18 3.59 -41.67
N ALA A 158 18.25 3.25 -42.57
CA ALA A 158 17.46 4.23 -43.30
C ALA A 158 16.50 4.95 -42.34
N GLN A 159 16.38 6.26 -42.52
CA GLN A 159 15.37 7.03 -41.81
C GLN A 159 13.98 6.54 -42.23
N PRO A 160 13.10 6.20 -41.28
CA PRO A 160 11.77 5.68 -41.61
C PRO A 160 10.96 6.73 -42.36
N SER A 161 10.27 6.29 -43.40
CA SER A 161 9.40 7.15 -44.20
C SER A 161 8.11 7.51 -43.44
N PHE A 162 7.48 8.62 -43.81
CA PHE A 162 6.20 9.03 -43.21
C PHE A 162 5.12 7.95 -43.35
N GLU A 163 5.10 7.23 -44.48
CA GLU A 163 4.15 6.14 -44.73
C GLU A 163 4.42 4.92 -43.83
N GLU A 164 5.68 4.53 -43.64
CA GLU A 164 6.04 3.45 -42.72
C GLU A 164 5.68 3.78 -41.28
N VAL A 165 5.97 5.01 -40.84
CA VAL A 165 5.59 5.48 -39.50
C VAL A 165 4.07 5.45 -39.33
N THR A 166 3.31 5.91 -40.34
CA THR A 166 1.85 5.90 -40.30
C THR A 166 1.30 4.47 -40.26
N ALA A 167 1.86 3.56 -41.05
CA ALA A 167 1.47 2.16 -41.08
C ALA A 167 1.75 1.46 -39.74
N ASP A 168 2.90 1.73 -39.12
CA ASP A 168 3.27 1.16 -37.82
C ASP A 168 2.39 1.69 -36.68
N ILE A 169 2.06 2.98 -36.68
CA ILE A 169 1.10 3.55 -35.72
C ILE A 169 -0.28 2.90 -35.90
N LEU A 170 -0.72 2.72 -37.15
CA LEU A 170 -1.99 2.06 -37.46
C LEU A 170 -1.98 0.59 -37.01
N LYS A 171 -0.85 -0.12 -37.17
CA LYS A 171 -0.68 -1.50 -36.72
C LYS A 171 -0.64 -1.62 -35.19
N ALA A 172 -0.01 -0.68 -34.50
CA ALA A 172 0.14 -0.70 -33.05
C ALA A 172 -1.14 -0.30 -32.30
N GLY A 173 -1.93 0.64 -32.84
CA GLY A 173 -3.04 1.23 -32.11
C GLY A 173 -4.31 1.54 -32.92
N GLY A 174 -4.30 1.25 -34.22
CA GLY A 174 -5.42 1.52 -35.12
C GLY A 174 -5.69 3.02 -35.36
N GLU A 175 -6.74 3.28 -36.14
CA GLU A 175 -7.25 4.64 -36.42
C GLU A 175 -7.49 5.53 -35.18
N PRO A 176 -7.91 5.00 -34.00
CA PRO A 176 -8.13 5.83 -32.82
C PRO A 176 -6.85 6.53 -32.33
N VAL A 177 -5.70 5.85 -32.37
CA VAL A 177 -4.42 6.41 -31.93
C VAL A 177 -3.92 7.49 -32.89
N ILE A 178 -4.11 7.30 -34.19
CA ILE A 178 -3.77 8.30 -35.21
C ILE A 178 -4.61 9.57 -35.02
N LYS A 179 -5.93 9.44 -34.83
CA LYS A 179 -6.83 10.58 -34.59
C LYS A 179 -6.46 11.34 -33.32
N TRP A 180 -6.05 10.63 -32.26
CA TRP A 180 -5.61 11.23 -31.01
C TRP A 180 -4.29 12.01 -31.18
N LEU A 181 -3.30 11.43 -31.86
CA LEU A 181 -2.03 12.11 -32.16
C LEU A 181 -2.24 13.35 -33.03
N HIS A 182 -3.06 13.25 -34.09
CA HIS A 182 -3.36 14.37 -34.96
C HIS A 182 -3.99 15.54 -34.19
N LYS A 183 -4.89 15.24 -33.24
CA LYS A 183 -5.48 16.25 -32.37
C LYS A 183 -4.45 16.89 -31.44
N MET A 184 -3.56 16.10 -30.84
CA MET A 184 -2.51 16.62 -29.95
C MET A 184 -1.55 17.59 -30.64
N PHE A 185 -1.20 17.35 -31.90
CA PHE A 185 -0.25 18.20 -32.62
C PHE A 185 -0.89 19.34 -33.42
N ALA A 186 -2.18 19.26 -33.75
CA ALA A 186 -2.91 20.33 -34.43
C ALA A 186 -3.44 21.43 -33.49
N ASP A 187 -3.56 21.13 -32.19
CA ASP A 187 -4.01 22.07 -31.15
C ASP A 187 -2.84 22.83 -30.46
N VAL A 188 -1.61 22.75 -31.01
CA VAL A 188 -0.42 23.53 -30.59
C VAL A 188 -0.13 24.62 -31.62
#